data_AF-A0A3D3JT39-F1
#
_entry.id   AF-A0A3D3JT39-F1
#
_cell.length_a   1.000
_cell.length_b   1.000
_cell.length_c   1.000
_cell.angle_alpha   90.00
_cell.angle_beta   90.00
_cell.angle_gamma   90.00
#
_symmetry.space_group_name_H-M   'P 1'
#
loop_
_entity.id
_entity.type
_entity.pdbx_description
1 polymer ?
#
loop_
_entity_poly.entity_id
_entity_poly.type
_entity_poly.pdbx_seq_one_letter_code
_entity_poly.pdbx_strand_id
1 'polypeptide(L)'
;MPQKEGFSDMTPICSPTAYKRTTDFSQPLDDCWEVVPDKDWSFETSPGNACFESRSEGRAEIYLRPCAMPGDTVEIRLLPGAPRAGMFTFGFLAGFEHIRVELDLTRGELTVHTHEFHKPQPRLATKTQVDFDRVRLVWESDCLPQLPFKGSRISVILDDQCAAVIEQIDFLPESHCMFGFNGPGELAIASWSISGPPRPRPEYTHVGIWQHTKPCTRDSVDSLINGVRKGAEAGVDILVTAETSLTGLRPENPELDDRDLIQSELKRFQQAVAQTRGAPYTLIGYPAWIPGDQVEGATCDLVKINRHLFVRPDGSLGPPMAKVHSCEEGMWHGRHYNLQRVCGVEVAMGVCHDIKYSDTWCTGVMAGARLCLHPAAGGTPAGTIDEIRQTNTDVHSPEMDAFWVHVNDAGGSAIYYPRTTARLQERIAVATKDLTKHNPSYPEYASMGDQFAHARIRLYDATGCYPLRTLRAGSKAYECWSKLIPDIVDVDADVPE
;
A
#
# COMPACT_ATOMS: atom_id res chain seq x y z
N MET A 1 -33.28 -6.40 3.60
CA MET A 1 -32.52 -5.47 4.46
C MET A 1 -31.67 -4.62 3.53
N PRO A 2 -31.51 -3.31 3.78
CA PRO A 2 -30.69 -2.49 2.92
C PRO A 2 -29.25 -3.01 3.00
N GLN A 3 -28.68 -3.36 1.85
CA GLN A 3 -27.25 -3.59 1.73
C GLN A 3 -26.59 -2.31 2.24
N LYS A 4 -25.86 -2.39 3.36
CA LYS A 4 -24.78 -1.41 3.54
C LYS A 4 -23.92 -1.56 2.30
N GLU A 5 -23.78 -0.50 1.53
CA GLU A 5 -22.83 -0.37 0.41
C GLU A 5 -21.40 -0.43 0.96
N GLY A 6 -21.05 -1.54 1.60
CA GLY A 6 -19.71 -1.85 2.05
C GLY A 6 -18.95 -2.37 0.84
N PHE A 7 -18.02 -1.57 0.34
CA PHE A 7 -17.13 -1.80 -0.81
C PHE A 7 -17.68 -1.52 -2.23
N SER A 8 -18.90 -0.99 -2.40
CA SER A 8 -19.44 -0.77 -3.77
C SER A 8 -19.31 0.62 -4.38
N ASP A 9 -18.99 1.68 -3.63
CA ASP A 9 -18.74 3.00 -4.21
C ASP A 9 -17.49 3.65 -3.61
N MET A 10 -16.32 3.08 -3.91
CA MET A 10 -15.11 3.89 -4.00
C MET A 10 -15.28 4.79 -5.22
N THR A 11 -16.06 5.86 -5.08
CA THR A 11 -16.16 6.90 -6.11
C THR A 11 -14.75 7.46 -6.28
N PRO A 12 -14.06 7.25 -7.42
CA PRO A 12 -12.68 7.68 -7.57
C PRO A 12 -12.66 9.22 -7.56
N ILE A 13 -12.04 9.83 -6.56
CA ILE A 13 -11.78 11.28 -6.56
C ILE A 13 -10.53 11.59 -7.41
N CYS A 14 -9.72 10.58 -7.77
CA CYS A 14 -8.63 10.75 -8.71
C CYS A 14 -9.10 10.59 -10.16
N SER A 15 -8.91 11.66 -10.95
CA SER A 15 -9.15 11.84 -12.39
C SER A 15 -10.32 11.06 -13.01
N PRO A 16 -11.40 11.71 -13.48
CA PRO A 16 -12.55 11.04 -14.13
C PRO A 16 -12.19 10.33 -15.47
N THR A 17 -10.93 10.38 -15.88
CA THR A 17 -10.44 9.73 -17.08
C THR A 17 -10.32 8.23 -16.90
N ALA A 18 -10.87 7.48 -17.84
CA ALA A 18 -10.64 6.04 -17.95
C ALA A 18 -9.13 5.72 -17.86
N TYR A 19 -8.79 4.68 -17.11
CA TYR A 19 -7.42 4.23 -17.00
C TYR A 19 -7.00 3.54 -18.29
N LYS A 20 -5.83 3.89 -18.82
CA LYS A 20 -5.22 3.22 -19.96
C LYS A 20 -3.71 3.25 -19.83
N ARG A 21 -3.08 2.09 -19.99
CA ARG A 21 -1.63 1.95 -20.13
C ARG A 21 -1.34 1.06 -21.33
N THR A 22 -0.32 1.43 -22.11
CA THR A 22 0.08 0.70 -23.30
C THR A 22 1.59 0.70 -23.41
N THR A 23 2.15 -0.45 -23.72
CA THR A 23 3.56 -0.64 -24.04
C THR A 23 3.62 -1.28 -25.42
N ASP A 24 4.19 -0.56 -26.38
CA ASP A 24 4.44 -1.02 -27.76
C ASP A 24 5.93 -1.31 -28.00
N PHE A 25 6.73 -1.29 -26.93
CA PHE A 25 8.18 -1.51 -26.95
C PHE A 25 8.96 -0.53 -27.87
N SER A 26 8.36 0.60 -28.24
CA SER A 26 9.07 1.70 -28.92
C SER A 26 9.97 2.50 -27.97
N GLN A 27 9.68 2.41 -26.66
CA GLN A 27 10.42 3.03 -25.57
C GLN A 27 10.92 1.94 -24.59
N PRO A 28 11.97 2.24 -23.79
CA PRO A 28 12.38 1.37 -22.69
C PRO A 28 11.21 1.06 -21.75
N LEU A 29 11.22 -0.14 -21.18
CA LEU A 29 10.24 -0.55 -20.20
C LEU A 29 10.29 0.39 -18.99
N ASP A 30 9.11 0.76 -18.50
CA ASP A 30 8.98 1.54 -17.28
C ASP A 30 9.17 0.67 -16.02
N ASP A 31 8.97 1.28 -14.86
CA ASP A 31 9.12 0.62 -13.57
C ASP A 31 8.02 -0.44 -13.28
N CYS A 32 6.97 -0.55 -14.09
CA CYS A 32 5.87 -1.51 -13.94
C CYS A 32 6.21 -2.90 -14.44
N TRP A 33 7.25 -3.02 -15.26
CA TRP A 33 7.73 -4.30 -15.77
C TRP A 33 8.74 -4.88 -14.80
N GLU A 34 8.46 -6.03 -14.19
CA GLU A 34 9.43 -6.78 -13.40
C GLU A 34 9.76 -8.09 -14.13
N VAL A 35 10.91 -8.06 -14.79
CA VAL A 35 11.51 -9.21 -15.48
C VAL A 35 12.46 -9.87 -14.49
N VAL A 36 12.15 -11.10 -14.07
CA VAL A 36 12.96 -11.84 -13.08
C VAL A 36 14.10 -12.57 -13.80
N PRO A 37 15.37 -12.15 -13.68
CA PRO A 37 16.44 -12.78 -14.44
C PRO A 37 16.59 -14.26 -14.07
N ASP A 38 16.68 -15.12 -15.07
CA ASP A 38 17.05 -16.53 -14.93
C ASP A 38 18.01 -16.89 -16.07
N LYS A 39 18.85 -17.90 -15.87
CA LYS A 39 19.77 -18.42 -16.88
C LYS A 39 19.05 -19.21 -17.99
N ASP A 40 17.87 -19.74 -17.69
CA ASP A 40 17.15 -20.66 -18.59
C ASP A 40 15.99 -19.97 -19.31
N TRP A 41 15.89 -18.64 -19.28
CA TRP A 41 14.97 -17.85 -20.12
C TRP A 41 15.50 -16.44 -20.41
N SER A 42 14.99 -15.78 -21.45
CA SER A 42 15.33 -14.41 -21.83
C SER A 42 14.11 -13.56 -22.18
N PHE A 43 14.15 -12.27 -21.83
CA PHE A 43 13.21 -11.25 -22.30
C PHE A 43 13.98 -10.14 -23.00
N GLU A 44 13.88 -10.08 -24.32
CA GLU A 44 14.61 -9.09 -25.13
C GLU A 44 13.63 -8.13 -25.78
N THR A 45 13.79 -6.84 -25.53
CA THR A 45 12.99 -5.78 -26.17
C THR A 45 13.74 -5.20 -27.36
N SER A 46 13.06 -5.05 -28.49
CA SER A 46 13.51 -4.31 -29.66
C SER A 46 12.49 -3.23 -30.00
N PRO A 47 12.85 -2.17 -30.76
CA PRO A 47 11.87 -1.17 -31.17
C PRO A 47 10.64 -1.80 -31.84
N GLY A 48 9.50 -1.74 -31.17
CA GLY A 48 8.21 -2.25 -31.66
C GLY A 48 7.86 -3.70 -31.28
N ASN A 49 8.71 -4.44 -30.54
CA ASN A 49 8.37 -5.78 -30.04
C ASN A 49 9.20 -6.21 -28.82
N ALA A 50 8.76 -7.28 -28.16
CA ALA A 50 9.59 -8.04 -27.24
C ALA A 50 9.53 -9.53 -27.58
N CYS A 51 10.68 -10.19 -27.50
CA CYS A 51 10.84 -11.62 -27.67
C CYS A 51 11.05 -12.28 -26.32
N PHE A 52 10.33 -13.36 -26.08
CA PHE A 52 10.42 -14.16 -24.88
C PHE A 52 10.75 -15.60 -25.27
N GLU A 53 11.89 -16.10 -24.82
CA GLU A 53 12.32 -17.49 -24.99
C GLU A 53 12.53 -18.13 -23.61
N SER A 54 11.92 -19.28 -23.38
CA SER A 54 12.13 -20.11 -22.20
C SER A 54 12.68 -21.47 -22.62
N ARG A 55 13.79 -21.87 -22.00
CA ARG A 55 14.38 -23.22 -22.07
C ARG A 55 14.22 -23.98 -20.75
N SER A 56 13.69 -23.31 -19.73
CA SER A 56 13.45 -23.87 -18.41
C SER A 56 12.40 -24.97 -18.47
N GLU A 57 12.56 -26.01 -17.65
CA GLU A 57 11.48 -26.98 -17.39
C GLU A 57 10.44 -26.43 -16.41
N GLY A 58 10.76 -25.33 -15.71
CA GLY A 58 9.91 -24.66 -14.74
C GLY A 58 9.12 -23.49 -15.32
N ARG A 59 8.68 -22.58 -14.44
CA ARG A 59 7.98 -21.36 -14.86
C ARG A 59 8.95 -20.22 -15.11
N ALA A 60 8.78 -19.52 -16.22
CA ALA A 60 9.40 -18.25 -16.51
C ALA A 60 8.29 -17.18 -16.51
N GLU A 61 8.35 -16.20 -15.61
CA GLU A 61 7.25 -15.24 -15.39
C GLU A 61 7.76 -13.80 -15.40
N ILE A 62 6.99 -12.93 -16.05
CA ILE A 62 7.10 -11.48 -15.99
C ILE A 62 5.92 -10.97 -15.18
N TYR A 63 6.24 -10.18 -14.15
CA TYR A 63 5.22 -9.51 -13.35
C TYR A 63 5.01 -8.10 -13.89
N LEU A 64 3.75 -7.78 -14.17
CA LEU A 64 3.32 -6.45 -14.58
C LEU A 64 2.56 -5.84 -13.41
N ARG A 65 3.08 -4.74 -12.89
CA ARG A 65 2.60 -4.12 -11.67
C ARG A 65 1.69 -2.89 -11.80
N PRO A 66 1.01 -2.60 -12.93
CA PRO A 66 -0.15 -1.74 -12.85
C PRO A 66 -1.29 -2.46 -12.12
N CYS A 67 -2.10 -1.70 -11.39
CA CYS A 67 -3.31 -2.23 -10.76
C CYS A 67 -4.27 -2.75 -11.82
N ALA A 68 -4.73 -3.99 -11.63
CA ALA A 68 -5.87 -4.58 -12.31
C ALA A 68 -7.04 -4.74 -11.33
N MET A 69 -8.26 -4.50 -11.78
CA MET A 69 -9.49 -4.58 -11.00
C MET A 69 -10.70 -4.94 -11.89
N PRO A 70 -11.85 -5.32 -11.33
CA PRO A 70 -13.06 -5.54 -12.10
C PRO A 70 -13.42 -4.31 -12.97
N GLY A 71 -13.74 -4.55 -14.24
CA GLY A 71 -13.95 -3.57 -15.29
C GLY A 71 -12.77 -3.43 -16.26
N ASP A 72 -11.61 -4.01 -15.94
CA ASP A 72 -10.44 -3.94 -16.82
C ASP A 72 -10.47 -4.94 -17.97
N THR A 73 -9.89 -4.52 -19.08
CA THR A 73 -9.47 -5.37 -20.19
C THR A 73 -7.95 -5.30 -20.30
N VAL A 74 -7.29 -6.45 -20.23
CA VAL A 74 -5.87 -6.64 -20.56
C VAL A 74 -5.80 -7.20 -21.97
N GLU A 75 -4.95 -6.63 -22.82
CA GLU A 75 -4.73 -7.07 -24.20
C GLU A 75 -3.24 -7.30 -24.44
N ILE A 76 -2.92 -8.48 -25.00
CA ILE A 76 -1.60 -8.84 -25.51
C ILE A 76 -1.74 -9.04 -27.01
N ARG A 77 -0.97 -8.29 -27.79
CA ARG A 77 -0.85 -8.50 -29.24
C ARG A 77 0.42 -9.26 -29.52
N LEU A 78 0.30 -10.37 -30.24
CA LEU A 78 1.41 -11.16 -30.73
C LEU A 78 2.02 -10.49 -31.97
N LEU A 79 3.29 -10.73 -32.21
CA LEU A 79 3.96 -10.28 -33.42
C LEU A 79 3.57 -11.21 -34.58
N PRO A 80 2.91 -10.71 -35.65
CA PRO A 80 2.46 -11.55 -36.75
C PRO A 80 3.62 -12.29 -37.44
N GLY A 81 3.42 -13.58 -37.70
CA GLY A 81 4.42 -14.42 -38.38
C GLY A 81 5.66 -14.78 -37.56
N ALA A 82 5.75 -14.33 -36.31
CA ALA A 82 6.82 -14.75 -35.40
C ALA A 82 6.61 -16.19 -34.91
N PRO A 83 7.69 -16.91 -34.57
CA PRO A 83 7.58 -18.22 -33.94
C PRO A 83 6.79 -18.15 -32.64
N ARG A 84 5.93 -19.15 -32.43
CA ARG A 84 5.13 -19.32 -31.21
C ARG A 84 5.05 -20.80 -30.86
N ALA A 85 5.47 -21.16 -29.65
CA ALA A 85 5.47 -22.53 -29.18
C ALA A 85 5.43 -22.59 -27.65
N GLY A 86 4.95 -23.72 -27.13
CA GLY A 86 4.95 -24.01 -25.69
C GLY A 86 3.68 -23.53 -24.97
N MET A 87 3.72 -23.63 -23.64
CA MET A 87 2.60 -23.30 -22.77
C MET A 87 2.71 -21.86 -22.30
N PHE A 88 2.07 -20.93 -23.02
CA PHE A 88 2.04 -19.52 -22.65
C PHE A 88 1.09 -19.31 -21.47
N THR A 89 1.56 -18.67 -20.42
CA THR A 89 0.77 -18.37 -19.22
C THR A 89 0.51 -16.88 -19.12
N PHE A 90 -0.69 -16.49 -18.70
CA PHE A 90 -1.04 -15.10 -18.44
C PHE A 90 -2.24 -15.00 -17.51
N GLY A 91 -2.37 -13.89 -16.80
CA GLY A 91 -3.46 -13.74 -15.84
C GLY A 91 -3.25 -12.67 -14.80
N PHE A 92 -3.86 -12.88 -13.64
CA PHE A 92 -3.90 -11.97 -12.51
C PHE A 92 -3.28 -12.62 -11.27
N LEU A 93 -2.58 -11.82 -10.46
CA LEU A 93 -1.93 -12.25 -9.22
C LEU A 93 -2.12 -11.21 -8.12
N ALA A 94 -2.52 -11.65 -6.91
CA ALA A 94 -2.63 -10.80 -5.74
C ALA A 94 -2.22 -11.60 -4.48
N GLY A 95 -1.05 -11.31 -3.92
CA GLY A 95 -0.44 -12.13 -2.87
C GLY A 95 -0.30 -13.60 -3.32
N PHE A 96 -0.96 -14.51 -2.61
CA PHE A 96 -1.00 -15.94 -2.96
C PHE A 96 -2.16 -16.30 -3.91
N GLU A 97 -3.10 -15.39 -4.14
CA GLU A 97 -4.26 -15.63 -5.00
C GLU A 97 -3.92 -15.39 -6.46
N HIS A 98 -4.44 -16.23 -7.35
CA HIS A 98 -4.24 -16.08 -8.79
C HIS A 98 -5.47 -16.50 -9.59
N ILE A 99 -5.56 -15.92 -10.78
CA ILE A 99 -6.30 -16.45 -11.92
C ILE A 99 -5.28 -16.60 -13.04
N ARG A 100 -4.92 -17.84 -13.40
CA ARG A 100 -3.90 -18.14 -14.40
C ARG A 100 -4.54 -18.87 -15.57
N VAL A 101 -4.43 -18.27 -16.75
CA VAL A 101 -4.76 -18.90 -18.02
C VAL A 101 -3.48 -19.50 -18.59
N GLU A 102 -3.53 -20.76 -18.99
CA GLU A 102 -2.46 -21.42 -19.74
C GLU A 102 -2.99 -21.79 -21.12
N LEU A 103 -2.20 -21.44 -22.13
CA LEU A 103 -2.52 -21.65 -23.53
C LEU A 103 -1.38 -22.43 -24.19
N ASP A 104 -1.66 -23.68 -24.54
CA ASP A 104 -0.75 -24.52 -25.29
C ASP A 104 -0.79 -24.10 -26.76
N LEU A 105 0.20 -23.31 -27.16
CA LEU A 105 0.33 -22.77 -28.52
C LEU A 105 0.62 -23.87 -29.56
N THR A 106 1.00 -25.07 -29.12
CA THR A 106 1.29 -26.22 -29.98
C THR A 106 0.07 -27.13 -30.13
N ARG A 107 -0.64 -27.41 -29.03
CA ARG A 107 -1.73 -28.41 -28.97
C ARG A 107 -3.13 -27.82 -29.04
N GLY A 108 -3.26 -26.49 -28.98
CA GLY A 108 -4.55 -25.79 -28.94
C GLY A 108 -5.35 -26.16 -27.72
N GLU A 109 -4.70 -26.19 -26.57
CA GLU A 109 -5.34 -26.48 -25.28
C GLU A 109 -5.35 -25.19 -24.46
N LEU A 110 -6.49 -24.87 -23.87
CA LEU A 110 -6.65 -23.76 -22.95
C LEU A 110 -7.11 -24.31 -21.60
N THR A 111 -6.32 -24.04 -20.57
CA THR A 111 -6.66 -24.35 -19.18
C THR A 111 -6.72 -23.07 -18.37
N VAL A 112 -7.58 -23.05 -17.37
CA VAL A 112 -7.61 -21.95 -16.41
C VAL A 112 -7.59 -22.48 -15.00
N HIS A 113 -6.64 -21.97 -14.24
CA HIS A 113 -6.39 -22.29 -12.86
C HIS A 113 -6.73 -21.09 -11.99
N THR A 114 -7.31 -21.36 -10.84
CA THR A 114 -7.57 -20.36 -9.81
C THR A 114 -7.03 -20.86 -8.49
N HIS A 115 -6.72 -19.98 -7.56
CA HIS A 115 -6.30 -20.40 -6.23
C HIS A 115 -7.42 -21.05 -5.38
N GLU A 116 -8.69 -21.06 -5.81
CA GLU A 116 -9.85 -21.53 -5.03
C GLU A 116 -9.76 -23.02 -4.59
N PHE A 117 -9.63 -23.27 -3.28
CA PHE A 117 -9.47 -24.63 -2.72
C PHE A 117 -10.77 -25.45 -2.70
N HIS A 118 -11.92 -24.79 -2.68
CA HIS A 118 -13.24 -25.42 -2.56
C HIS A 118 -13.85 -25.79 -3.91
N LYS A 119 -13.11 -25.56 -5.01
CA LYS A 119 -13.54 -25.82 -6.38
C LYS A 119 -12.55 -26.72 -7.09
N PRO A 120 -13.02 -27.56 -8.04
CA PRO A 120 -12.13 -28.37 -8.87
C PRO A 120 -11.10 -27.49 -9.58
N GLN A 121 -9.86 -27.97 -9.63
CA GLN A 121 -8.77 -27.40 -10.41
C GLN A 121 -8.31 -28.43 -11.45
N PRO A 122 -8.11 -28.04 -12.73
CA PRO A 122 -8.38 -26.71 -13.28
C PRO A 122 -9.88 -26.37 -13.28
N ARG A 123 -10.21 -25.07 -13.23
CA ARG A 123 -11.60 -24.58 -13.33
C ARG A 123 -12.18 -24.82 -14.73
N LEU A 124 -11.31 -24.83 -15.73
CA LEU A 124 -11.64 -25.08 -17.12
C LEU A 124 -10.47 -25.78 -17.81
N ALA A 125 -10.78 -26.73 -18.68
CA ALA A 125 -9.86 -27.29 -19.65
C ALA A 125 -10.63 -27.54 -20.95
N THR A 126 -10.22 -26.90 -22.05
CA THR A 126 -10.90 -26.99 -23.34
C THR A 126 -9.90 -26.93 -24.50
N LYS A 127 -10.39 -27.25 -25.71
CA LYS A 127 -9.67 -26.98 -26.95
C LYS A 127 -9.94 -25.56 -27.43
N THR A 128 -8.95 -24.97 -28.08
CA THR A 128 -9.03 -23.62 -28.66
C THR A 128 -8.18 -23.52 -29.92
N GLN A 129 -8.34 -22.42 -30.65
CA GLN A 129 -7.48 -22.09 -31.78
C GLN A 129 -6.08 -21.70 -31.30
N VAL A 130 -5.07 -22.08 -32.09
CA VAL A 130 -3.67 -21.65 -31.92
C VAL A 130 -3.30 -20.51 -32.86
N ASP A 131 -4.13 -20.24 -33.86
CA ASP A 131 -3.93 -19.15 -34.80
C ASP A 131 -4.73 -17.93 -34.36
N PHE A 132 -4.06 -17.07 -33.60
CA PHE A 132 -4.60 -15.78 -33.20
C PHE A 132 -3.47 -14.74 -33.09
N ASP A 133 -3.79 -13.47 -33.34
CA ASP A 133 -2.85 -12.37 -33.20
C ASP A 133 -3.05 -11.59 -31.90
N ARG A 134 -4.20 -11.76 -31.24
CA ARG A 134 -4.57 -10.99 -30.05
C ARG A 134 -5.23 -11.87 -29.00
N VAL A 135 -4.75 -11.70 -27.78
CA VAL A 135 -5.33 -12.29 -26.56
C VAL A 135 -5.88 -11.16 -25.70
N ARG A 136 -7.11 -11.30 -25.21
CA ARG A 136 -7.68 -10.40 -24.21
C ARG A 136 -8.19 -11.17 -22.99
N LEU A 137 -7.94 -10.60 -21.81
CA LEU A 137 -8.61 -10.94 -20.56
C LEU A 137 -9.52 -9.79 -20.18
N VAL A 138 -10.82 -10.06 -20.13
CA VAL A 138 -11.81 -9.11 -19.62
C VAL A 138 -12.19 -9.55 -18.22
N TRP A 139 -11.94 -8.70 -17.23
CA TRP A 139 -12.33 -8.92 -15.85
C TRP A 139 -13.58 -8.12 -15.53
N GLU A 140 -14.65 -8.80 -15.16
CA GLU A 140 -15.93 -8.21 -14.76
C GLU A 140 -16.25 -8.56 -13.30
N SER A 141 -17.07 -7.73 -12.66
CA SER A 141 -17.68 -8.09 -11.38
C SER A 141 -18.71 -9.20 -11.59
N ASP A 142 -18.81 -10.11 -10.64
CA ASP A 142 -19.78 -11.20 -10.64
C ASP A 142 -20.48 -11.32 -9.28
N CYS A 143 -21.52 -12.14 -9.21
CA CYS A 143 -22.21 -12.49 -7.98
C CYS A 143 -21.65 -13.80 -7.40
N LEU A 144 -21.34 -13.79 -6.10
CA LEU A 144 -21.11 -15.01 -5.33
C LEU A 144 -22.36 -15.29 -4.49
N PRO A 145 -23.18 -16.29 -4.85
CA PRO A 145 -24.41 -16.57 -4.12
C PRO A 145 -24.14 -16.77 -2.63
N GLN A 146 -24.97 -16.15 -1.79
CA GLN A 146 -24.91 -16.23 -0.31
C GLN A 146 -23.71 -15.53 0.33
N LEU A 147 -22.85 -14.88 -0.45
CA LEU A 147 -21.71 -14.13 0.05
C LEU A 147 -21.97 -12.62 -0.05
N PRO A 148 -21.54 -11.83 0.96
CA PRO A 148 -21.80 -10.40 1.01
C PRO A 148 -20.86 -9.56 0.12
N PHE A 149 -19.99 -10.18 -0.68
CA PHE A 149 -19.02 -9.51 -1.55
C PHE A 149 -19.14 -9.97 -3.00
N LYS A 150 -18.66 -9.12 -3.91
CA LYS A 150 -18.65 -9.38 -5.36
C LYS A 150 -17.61 -10.45 -5.68
N GLY A 151 -17.96 -11.36 -6.58
CA GLY A 151 -17.01 -12.26 -7.22
C GLY A 151 -16.40 -11.65 -8.47
N SER A 152 -15.63 -12.47 -9.15
CA SER A 152 -14.99 -12.12 -10.41
C SER A 152 -15.47 -13.06 -11.52
N ARG A 153 -15.73 -12.45 -12.68
CA ARG A 153 -15.97 -13.13 -13.95
C ARG A 153 -14.83 -12.79 -14.90
N ILE A 154 -14.15 -13.81 -15.43
CA ILE A 154 -13.08 -13.63 -16.41
C ILE A 154 -13.50 -14.21 -17.74
N SER A 155 -13.41 -13.39 -18.79
CA SER A 155 -13.57 -13.84 -20.17
C SER A 155 -12.21 -13.83 -20.87
N VAL A 156 -11.86 -14.96 -21.50
CA VAL A 156 -10.68 -15.10 -22.36
C VAL A 156 -11.12 -14.99 -23.81
N ILE A 157 -10.58 -14.01 -24.53
CA ILE A 157 -10.95 -13.71 -25.92
C ILE A 157 -9.70 -13.83 -26.80
N LEU A 158 -9.81 -14.58 -27.89
CA LEU A 158 -8.78 -14.74 -28.92
C LEU A 158 -9.33 -14.18 -30.24
N ASP A 159 -8.71 -13.14 -30.82
CA ASP A 159 -9.15 -12.49 -32.07
C ASP A 159 -10.67 -12.21 -32.15
N ASP A 160 -11.21 -11.65 -31.07
CA ASP A 160 -12.64 -11.34 -30.89
C ASP A 160 -13.58 -12.53 -30.69
N GLN A 161 -13.06 -13.76 -30.70
CA GLN A 161 -13.81 -14.94 -30.31
C GLN A 161 -13.64 -15.25 -28.82
N CYS A 162 -14.75 -15.38 -28.11
CA CYS A 162 -14.74 -15.79 -26.71
C CYS A 162 -14.33 -17.26 -26.60
N ALA A 163 -13.09 -17.52 -26.19
CA ALA A 163 -12.55 -18.86 -26.03
C ALA A 163 -12.98 -19.51 -24.71
N ALA A 164 -13.15 -18.71 -23.65
CA ALA A 164 -13.56 -19.17 -22.34
C ALA A 164 -14.25 -18.08 -21.52
N VAL A 165 -15.16 -18.50 -20.64
CA VAL A 165 -15.73 -17.66 -19.59
C VAL A 165 -15.71 -18.46 -18.30
N ILE A 166 -15.27 -17.83 -17.22
CA ILE A 166 -15.27 -18.42 -15.87
C ILE A 166 -15.89 -17.43 -14.92
N GLU A 167 -16.84 -17.93 -14.15
CA GLU A 167 -17.71 -17.15 -13.27
C GLU A 167 -17.51 -17.58 -11.82
N GLN A 168 -18.08 -16.75 -10.94
CA GLN A 168 -18.17 -16.92 -9.51
C GLN A 168 -16.79 -17.10 -8.87
N ILE A 169 -15.75 -16.43 -9.35
CA ILE A 169 -14.39 -16.61 -8.81
C ILE A 169 -14.26 -15.76 -7.55
N ASP A 170 -13.90 -16.37 -6.43
CA ASP A 170 -13.44 -15.65 -5.23
C ASP A 170 -11.98 -15.21 -5.44
N PHE A 171 -11.81 -13.94 -5.80
CA PHE A 171 -10.51 -13.30 -6.07
C PHE A 171 -10.44 -11.92 -5.41
N LEU A 172 -9.24 -11.41 -5.18
CA LEU A 172 -9.04 -10.06 -4.64
C LEU A 172 -9.51 -8.99 -5.64
N PRO A 173 -10.12 -7.88 -5.16
CA PRO A 173 -10.66 -6.84 -6.04
C PRO A 173 -9.57 -5.98 -6.70
N GLU A 174 -8.33 -6.05 -6.23
CA GLU A 174 -7.17 -5.40 -6.83
C GLU A 174 -6.05 -6.42 -6.96
N SER A 175 -5.39 -6.45 -8.11
CA SER A 175 -4.32 -7.39 -8.42
C SER A 175 -3.26 -6.78 -9.35
N HIS A 176 -2.23 -7.57 -9.63
CA HIS A 176 -1.27 -7.36 -10.71
C HIS A 176 -1.60 -8.24 -11.90
N CYS A 177 -0.97 -7.95 -13.03
CA CYS A 177 -0.97 -8.83 -14.20
C CYS A 177 0.32 -9.67 -14.21
N MET A 178 0.25 -10.84 -14.82
CA MET A 178 1.43 -11.66 -15.07
C MET A 178 1.31 -12.31 -16.44
N PHE A 179 2.46 -12.55 -17.08
CA PHE A 179 2.52 -13.42 -18.24
C PHE A 179 3.89 -14.11 -18.32
N GLY A 180 3.96 -15.25 -19.01
CA GLY A 180 4.99 -16.24 -18.72
C GLY A 180 4.99 -17.42 -19.68
N PHE A 181 5.87 -18.36 -19.39
CA PHE A 181 5.83 -19.73 -19.89
C PHE A 181 5.82 -20.72 -18.73
N ASN A 182 5.16 -21.87 -18.95
CA ASN A 182 5.29 -23.05 -18.10
C ASN A 182 6.02 -24.14 -18.91
N GLY A 183 7.32 -24.28 -18.67
CA GLY A 183 8.23 -25.11 -19.46
C GLY A 183 8.85 -24.37 -20.66
N PRO A 184 9.44 -25.12 -21.61
CA PRO A 184 10.06 -24.53 -22.78
C PRO A 184 9.04 -23.90 -23.73
N GLY A 185 9.38 -22.76 -24.32
CA GLY A 185 8.50 -22.05 -25.23
C GLY A 185 9.13 -20.78 -25.79
N GLU A 186 8.52 -20.25 -26.85
CA GLU A 186 8.91 -18.98 -27.45
C GLU A 186 7.68 -18.21 -27.90
N LEU A 187 7.69 -16.88 -27.71
CA LEU A 187 6.64 -15.97 -28.14
C LEU A 187 7.22 -14.58 -28.38
N ALA A 188 6.78 -13.93 -29.45
CA ALA A 188 7.03 -12.51 -29.66
C ALA A 188 5.73 -11.70 -29.47
N ILE A 189 5.82 -10.62 -28.71
CA ILE A 189 4.72 -9.71 -28.42
C ILE A 189 4.98 -8.35 -29.08
N ALA A 190 3.98 -7.84 -29.80
CA ALA A 190 4.02 -6.53 -30.43
C ALA A 190 3.59 -5.42 -29.45
N SER A 191 2.64 -5.73 -28.54
CA SER A 191 2.24 -4.77 -27.50
C SER A 191 1.53 -5.45 -26.34
N TRP A 192 1.55 -4.76 -25.20
CA TRP A 192 0.74 -5.04 -24.03
C TRP A 192 -0.07 -3.81 -23.66
N SER A 193 -1.33 -3.98 -23.25
CA SER A 193 -2.12 -2.87 -22.71
C SER A 193 -3.12 -3.33 -21.65
N ILE A 194 -3.50 -2.38 -20.79
CA ILE A 194 -4.62 -2.51 -19.86
C ILE A 194 -5.47 -1.25 -19.98
N SER A 195 -6.79 -1.41 -19.95
CA SER A 195 -7.72 -0.29 -19.94
C SER A 195 -8.98 -0.62 -19.15
N GLY A 196 -9.54 0.38 -18.48
CA GLY A 196 -10.76 0.20 -17.69
C GLY A 196 -11.14 1.45 -16.89
N PRO A 197 -11.86 1.30 -15.76
CA PRO A 197 -12.33 2.43 -14.97
C PRO A 197 -11.17 3.23 -14.35
N PRO A 198 -11.42 4.49 -13.93
CA PRO A 198 -10.46 5.25 -13.13
C PRO A 198 -10.01 4.43 -11.91
N ARG A 199 -8.74 4.56 -11.57
CA ARG A 199 -8.17 3.83 -10.44
C ARG A 199 -8.59 4.46 -9.12
N PRO A 200 -8.82 3.66 -8.06
CA PRO A 200 -9.37 4.17 -6.80
C PRO A 200 -8.41 5.10 -6.06
N ARG A 201 -7.10 5.02 -6.36
CA ARG A 201 -6.05 5.83 -5.76
C ARG A 201 -4.97 6.23 -6.77
N PRO A 202 -4.09 7.19 -6.43
CA PRO A 202 -2.93 7.50 -7.25
C PRO A 202 -2.02 6.29 -7.43
N GLU A 203 -1.31 6.22 -8.56
CA GLU A 203 -0.30 5.17 -8.77
C GLU A 203 0.95 5.40 -7.93
N TYR A 204 1.35 6.66 -7.77
CA TYR A 204 2.51 7.06 -6.99
C TYR A 204 2.10 8.02 -5.88
N THR A 205 2.83 7.94 -4.78
CA THR A 205 2.87 8.99 -3.76
C THR A 205 4.30 9.20 -3.32
N HIS A 206 4.64 10.43 -2.95
CA HIS A 206 5.94 10.78 -2.39
C HIS A 206 5.80 10.94 -0.88
N VAL A 207 6.43 10.03 -0.14
CA VAL A 207 6.35 9.98 1.32
C VAL A 207 7.68 10.44 1.93
N GLY A 208 7.59 11.29 2.95
CA GLY A 208 8.72 11.79 3.71
C GLY A 208 8.66 11.36 5.18
N ILE A 209 9.85 11.26 5.77
CA ILE A 209 10.11 11.05 7.19
C ILE A 209 10.79 12.30 7.72
N TRP A 210 10.26 12.86 8.79
CA TRP A 210 10.97 13.84 9.60
C TRP A 210 11.15 13.30 11.02
N GLN A 211 12.39 12.95 11.32
CA GLN A 211 12.84 12.49 12.62
C GLN A 211 13.44 13.67 13.36
N HIS A 212 13.01 13.92 14.60
CA HIS A 212 13.64 14.88 15.50
C HIS A 212 13.39 14.53 16.96
N THR A 213 14.29 15.00 17.83
CA THR A 213 14.11 15.04 19.28
C THR A 213 14.60 16.38 19.79
N LYS A 214 13.78 17.10 20.56
CA LYS A 214 14.08 18.46 21.06
C LYS A 214 13.79 18.61 22.55
N PRO A 215 14.52 19.53 23.24
CA PRO A 215 14.42 19.68 24.69
C PRO A 215 13.15 20.40 25.15
N CYS A 216 12.48 21.16 24.30
CA CYS A 216 11.25 21.89 24.60
C CYS A 216 10.30 21.93 23.40
N THR A 217 9.04 22.27 23.66
CA THR A 217 7.96 22.32 22.65
C THR A 217 8.26 23.33 21.55
N ARG A 218 8.80 24.50 21.91
CA ARG A 218 9.15 25.53 20.92
C ARG A 218 10.21 25.05 19.92
N ASP A 219 11.26 24.39 20.41
CA ASP A 219 12.32 23.85 19.56
C ASP A 219 11.80 22.68 18.70
N SER A 220 10.90 21.86 19.24
CA SER A 220 10.18 20.82 18.47
C SER A 220 9.44 21.43 17.29
N VAL A 221 8.67 22.51 17.51
CA VAL A 221 7.95 23.18 16.43
C VAL A 221 8.89 23.86 15.44
N ASP A 222 10.00 24.46 15.88
CA ASP A 222 11.02 25.01 14.96
C ASP A 222 11.62 23.92 14.05
N SER A 223 11.87 22.73 14.60
CA SER A 223 12.31 21.55 13.84
C SER A 223 11.25 21.08 12.86
N LEU A 224 10.00 20.95 13.30
CA LEU A 224 8.88 20.56 12.43
C LEU A 224 8.69 21.52 11.25
N ILE A 225 8.78 22.83 11.48
CA ILE A 225 8.71 23.85 10.41
C ILE A 225 9.84 23.62 9.39
N ASN A 226 11.05 23.31 9.85
CA ASN A 226 12.15 22.97 8.95
C ASN A 226 11.88 21.66 8.18
N GLY A 227 11.29 20.66 8.83
CA GLY A 227 10.86 19.42 8.19
C GLY A 227 9.84 19.64 7.08
N VAL A 228 8.83 20.48 7.32
CA VAL A 228 7.82 20.88 6.31
C VAL A 228 8.49 21.56 5.11
N ARG A 229 9.43 22.48 5.35
CA ARG A 229 10.19 23.14 4.28
C ARG A 229 11.01 22.15 3.46
N LYS A 230 11.70 21.21 4.13
CA LYS A 230 12.46 20.13 3.46
C LYS A 230 11.57 19.20 2.64
N GLY A 231 10.40 18.86 3.18
CA GLY A 231 9.38 18.09 2.48
C GLY A 231 8.88 18.81 1.23
N ALA A 232 8.55 20.09 1.36
CA ALA A 232 8.11 20.93 0.24
C ALA A 232 9.18 21.08 -0.85
N GLU A 233 10.44 21.32 -0.47
CA GLU A 233 11.59 21.36 -1.39
C GLU A 233 11.75 20.05 -2.17
N ALA A 234 11.45 18.92 -1.54
CA ALA A 234 11.57 17.59 -2.13
C ALA A 234 10.31 17.15 -2.91
N GLY A 235 9.21 17.88 -2.85
CA GLY A 235 7.93 17.50 -3.46
C GLY A 235 7.23 16.34 -2.75
N VAL A 236 7.42 16.22 -1.43
CA VAL A 236 6.71 15.23 -0.59
C VAL A 236 5.22 15.56 -0.55
N ASP A 237 4.37 14.54 -0.70
CA ASP A 237 2.92 14.64 -0.53
C ASP A 237 2.52 14.48 0.94
N ILE A 238 3.09 13.45 1.60
CA ILE A 238 2.78 13.05 2.98
C ILE A 238 4.06 13.02 3.81
N LEU A 239 4.14 13.87 4.84
CA LEU A 239 5.27 13.92 5.77
C LEU A 239 4.87 13.31 7.12
N VAL A 240 5.58 12.25 7.51
CA VAL A 240 5.35 11.53 8.77
C VAL A 240 6.39 11.97 9.79
N THR A 241 5.95 12.24 11.01
CA THR A 241 6.81 12.65 12.13
C THR A 241 6.69 11.65 13.28
N ALA A 242 7.56 11.76 14.28
CA ALA A 242 7.55 10.87 15.44
C ALA A 242 6.31 11.02 16.34
N GLU A 243 6.12 10.08 17.28
CA GLU A 243 5.09 10.17 18.30
C GLU A 243 5.28 11.45 19.14
N THR A 244 4.18 12.14 19.45
CA THR A 244 4.21 13.43 20.18
C THR A 244 5.10 14.51 19.56
N SER A 245 5.40 14.45 18.26
CA SER A 245 6.36 15.31 17.57
C SER A 245 6.23 16.82 17.80
N LEU A 246 5.03 17.35 18.02
CA LEU A 246 4.82 18.78 18.30
C LEU A 246 5.41 19.16 19.66
N THR A 247 5.23 18.30 20.67
CA THR A 247 5.73 18.56 22.02
C THR A 247 7.09 17.93 22.25
N GLY A 248 7.38 16.76 21.68
CA GLY A 248 8.43 15.82 22.05
C GLY A 248 8.01 14.92 23.22
N LEU A 249 8.54 13.70 23.31
CA LEU A 249 8.27 12.79 24.42
C LEU A 249 9.18 13.11 25.61
N ARG A 250 8.64 13.85 26.60
CA ARG A 250 9.37 14.24 27.82
C ARG A 250 8.48 14.08 29.06
N PRO A 251 8.25 12.85 29.55
CA PRO A 251 7.19 12.55 30.53
C PRO A 251 7.21 13.40 31.81
N GLU A 252 8.40 13.80 32.27
CA GLU A 252 8.56 14.61 33.49
C GLU A 252 8.48 16.12 33.25
N ASN A 253 8.33 16.58 32.01
CA ASN A 253 8.35 18.00 31.67
C ASN A 253 6.95 18.62 31.79
N PRO A 254 6.77 19.68 32.61
CA PRO A 254 5.46 20.31 32.83
C PRO A 254 4.84 20.93 31.57
N GLU A 255 5.62 21.20 30.51
CA GLU A 255 5.08 21.66 29.22
C GLU A 255 4.07 20.67 28.62
N LEU A 256 4.17 19.37 28.94
CA LEU A 256 3.24 18.36 28.43
C LEU A 256 1.84 18.42 29.06
N ASP A 257 1.66 19.23 30.10
CA ASP A 257 0.37 19.52 30.74
C ASP A 257 -0.10 20.96 30.49
N ASP A 258 0.73 21.80 29.86
CA ASP A 258 0.38 23.16 29.51
C ASP A 258 -0.40 23.21 28.20
N ARG A 259 -1.73 23.14 28.32
CA ARG A 259 -2.68 23.20 27.20
C ARG A 259 -2.52 24.46 26.37
N ASP A 260 -2.30 25.61 27.01
CA ASP A 260 -2.26 26.90 26.32
C ASP A 260 -0.97 27.01 25.49
N LEU A 261 0.16 26.55 26.04
CA LEU A 261 1.41 26.44 25.31
C LEU A 261 1.25 25.54 24.08
N ILE A 262 0.74 24.32 24.26
CA ILE A 262 0.56 23.34 23.16
C ILE A 262 -0.32 23.92 22.06
N GLN A 263 -1.44 24.56 22.42
CA GLN A 263 -2.34 25.16 21.43
C GLN A 263 -1.74 26.39 20.74
N SER A 264 -0.93 27.19 21.44
CA SER A 264 -0.23 28.33 20.84
C SER A 264 0.84 27.88 19.84
N GLU A 265 1.59 26.84 20.17
CA GLU A 265 2.64 26.27 19.32
C GLU A 265 2.05 25.49 18.13
N LEU A 266 0.91 24.81 18.32
CA LEU A 266 0.13 24.24 17.21
C LEU A 266 -0.30 25.32 16.21
N LYS A 267 -0.87 26.44 16.69
CA LYS A 267 -1.26 27.57 15.82
C LYS A 267 -0.07 28.16 15.07
N ARG A 268 1.09 28.27 15.74
CA ARG A 268 2.33 28.73 15.10
C ARG A 268 2.78 27.78 14.00
N PHE A 269 2.70 26.46 14.23
CA PHE A 269 2.98 25.46 13.23
C PHE A 269 2.02 25.54 12.03
N GLN A 270 0.70 25.62 12.28
CA GLN A 270 -0.32 25.77 11.24
C GLN A 270 -0.07 26.98 10.33
N GLN A 271 0.26 28.13 10.92
CA GLN A 271 0.61 29.35 10.16
C GLN A 271 1.85 29.15 9.29
N ALA A 272 2.87 28.47 9.81
CA ALA A 272 4.09 28.19 9.05
C ALA A 272 3.86 27.21 7.89
N VAL A 273 3.00 26.21 8.09
CA VAL A 273 2.57 25.28 7.02
C VAL A 273 1.84 26.04 5.92
N ALA A 274 0.82 26.84 6.26
CA ALA A 274 0.05 27.64 5.31
C ALA A 274 0.89 28.63 4.48
N GLN A 275 2.01 29.11 5.05
CA GLN A 275 2.95 30.02 4.37
C GLN A 275 3.99 29.29 3.51
N THR A 276 4.14 27.97 3.67
CA THR A 276 5.13 27.18 2.94
C THR A 276 4.52 26.66 1.64
N ARG A 277 4.94 27.22 0.51
CA ARG A 277 4.46 26.80 -0.81
C ARG A 277 4.80 25.32 -1.06
N GLY A 278 3.79 24.52 -1.39
CA GLY A 278 3.96 23.10 -1.63
C GLY A 278 4.17 22.29 -0.35
N ALA A 279 3.71 22.79 0.80
CA ALA A 279 3.78 22.04 2.06
C ALA A 279 3.08 20.67 1.93
N PRO A 280 3.69 19.58 2.45
CA PRO A 280 3.04 18.27 2.52
C PRO A 280 1.93 18.24 3.57
N TYR A 281 1.02 17.28 3.44
CA TYR A 281 0.16 16.85 4.55
C TYR A 281 1.06 16.29 5.64
N THR A 282 1.13 16.96 6.79
CA THR A 282 2.11 16.63 7.83
C THR A 282 1.40 16.00 9.02
N LEU A 283 1.70 14.71 9.27
CA LEU A 283 1.23 14.03 10.48
C LEU A 283 2.01 14.56 11.67
N ILE A 284 1.31 15.03 12.71
CA ILE A 284 1.90 15.44 13.99
C ILE A 284 1.22 14.74 15.15
N GLY A 285 1.94 14.58 16.27
CA GLY A 285 1.40 14.07 17.52
C GLY A 285 1.57 15.05 18.68
N TYR A 286 0.65 15.04 19.65
CA TYR A 286 0.73 15.77 20.92
C TYR A 286 -0.30 15.29 21.95
N PRO A 287 -0.10 15.55 23.26
CA PRO A 287 -1.13 15.31 24.25
C PRO A 287 -2.34 16.24 24.08
N ALA A 288 -3.54 15.67 24.10
CA ALA A 288 -4.78 16.44 24.05
C ALA A 288 -5.75 16.01 25.15
N TRP A 289 -6.68 16.90 25.51
CA TRP A 289 -7.71 16.63 26.51
C TRP A 289 -9.07 16.63 25.82
N ILE A 290 -9.78 15.51 25.93
CA ILE A 290 -11.14 15.35 25.41
C ILE A 290 -12.13 15.21 26.57
N PRO A 291 -13.41 15.57 26.37
CA PRO A 291 -14.46 15.32 27.35
C PRO A 291 -14.50 13.85 27.78
N GLY A 292 -14.59 13.61 29.08
CA GLY A 292 -14.60 12.27 29.66
C GLY A 292 -15.82 11.45 29.26
N ASP A 293 -16.95 12.09 28.94
CA ASP A 293 -18.15 11.40 28.44
C ASP A 293 -17.97 10.78 27.04
N GLN A 294 -16.96 11.22 26.29
CA GLN A 294 -16.52 10.56 25.05
C GLN A 294 -15.73 9.27 25.34
N VAL A 295 -15.36 9.05 26.61
CA VAL A 295 -14.57 7.91 27.07
C VAL A 295 -15.35 7.09 28.11
N GLU A 296 -16.16 6.10 27.70
CA GLU A 296 -16.58 4.92 28.48
C GLU A 296 -15.54 4.52 29.54
N GLY A 297 -16.00 4.48 30.80
CA GLY A 297 -15.18 4.18 31.97
C GLY A 297 -14.46 5.38 32.58
N ALA A 298 -14.42 6.55 31.92
CA ALA A 298 -13.86 7.76 32.50
C ALA A 298 -14.73 8.26 33.65
N THR A 299 -14.05 8.66 34.73
CA THR A 299 -14.66 9.23 35.93
C THR A 299 -14.34 10.72 36.10
N CYS A 300 -13.49 11.26 35.23
CA CYS A 300 -13.08 12.66 35.21
C CYS A 300 -13.69 13.41 34.02
N ASP A 301 -13.91 14.71 34.18
CA ASP A 301 -14.55 15.56 33.15
C ASP A 301 -13.72 15.68 31.87
N LEU A 302 -12.40 15.58 31.98
CA LEU A 302 -11.46 15.59 30.88
C LEU A 302 -10.47 14.44 31.03
N VAL A 303 -10.17 13.79 29.91
CA VAL A 303 -9.18 12.72 29.83
C VAL A 303 -8.08 13.11 28.86
N LYS A 304 -6.83 12.83 29.25
CA LYS A 304 -5.65 13.06 28.41
C LYS A 304 -5.46 11.90 27.45
N ILE A 305 -5.25 12.17 26.18
CA ILE A 305 -5.00 11.18 25.13
C ILE A 305 -3.74 11.56 24.34
N ASN A 306 -3.09 10.56 23.75
CA ASN A 306 -2.02 10.76 22.79
C ASN A 306 -2.62 10.97 21.39
N ARG A 307 -2.83 12.24 21.03
CA ARG A 307 -3.55 12.65 19.82
C ARG A 307 -2.60 12.82 18.64
N HIS A 308 -3.05 12.41 17.47
CA HIS A 308 -2.39 12.63 16.20
C HIS A 308 -3.37 13.22 15.19
N LEU A 309 -2.89 13.99 14.23
CA LEU A 309 -3.68 14.50 13.12
C LEU A 309 -2.76 14.95 11.98
N PHE A 310 -3.34 15.10 10.79
CA PHE A 310 -2.66 15.79 9.69
C PHE A 310 -2.89 17.29 9.78
N VAL A 311 -1.82 18.08 9.65
CA VAL A 311 -1.92 19.48 9.27
C VAL A 311 -1.90 19.55 7.75
N ARG A 312 -2.96 20.09 7.15
CA ARG A 312 -3.13 20.22 5.71
C ARG A 312 -2.23 21.33 5.14
N PRO A 313 -1.96 21.35 3.83
CA PRO A 313 -1.11 22.38 3.21
C PRO A 313 -1.59 23.83 3.41
N ASP A 314 -2.88 24.03 3.67
CA ASP A 314 -3.47 25.35 3.98
C ASP A 314 -3.39 25.73 5.48
N GLY A 315 -2.79 24.88 6.31
CA GLY A 315 -2.67 25.03 7.76
C GLY A 315 -3.90 24.58 8.55
N SER A 316 -4.98 24.13 7.90
CA SER A 316 -6.14 23.54 8.60
C SER A 316 -5.80 22.16 9.17
N LEU A 317 -6.60 21.70 10.14
CA LEU A 317 -6.40 20.41 10.79
C LEU A 317 -7.33 19.38 10.17
N GLY A 318 -6.79 18.21 9.85
CA GLY A 318 -7.57 17.03 9.50
C GLY A 318 -8.27 16.40 10.71
N PRO A 319 -9.07 15.35 10.47
CA PRO A 319 -9.76 14.62 11.53
C PRO A 319 -8.77 14.05 12.55
N PRO A 320 -9.08 14.12 13.85
CA PRO A 320 -8.19 13.62 14.88
C PRO A 320 -8.16 12.10 14.95
N MET A 321 -6.99 11.60 15.32
CA MET A 321 -6.69 10.21 15.63
C MET A 321 -6.13 10.12 17.05
N ALA A 322 -6.22 8.95 17.67
CA ALA A 322 -5.65 8.71 18.98
C ALA A 322 -4.89 7.37 18.99
N LYS A 323 -3.81 7.29 19.75
CA LYS A 323 -3.10 6.03 20.02
C LYS A 323 -4.10 5.02 20.60
N VAL A 324 -4.22 3.85 19.99
CA VAL A 324 -5.23 2.85 20.39
C VAL A 324 -4.81 2.24 21.73
N HIS A 325 -3.56 1.77 21.81
CA HIS A 325 -3.00 1.13 22.98
C HIS A 325 -2.01 2.05 23.68
N SER A 326 -2.53 3.08 24.36
CA SER A 326 -1.74 3.92 25.28
C SER A 326 -1.07 3.07 26.37
N CYS A 327 0.21 3.32 26.61
CA CYS A 327 1.01 2.68 27.67
C CYS A 327 1.61 3.70 28.64
N GLU A 328 1.35 4.98 28.41
CA GLU A 328 1.79 6.12 29.21
C GLU A 328 0.90 6.33 30.43
N GLU A 329 1.51 6.63 31.57
CA GLU A 329 0.76 6.94 32.78
C GLU A 329 -0.12 8.18 32.59
N GLY A 330 -1.39 8.08 33.02
CA GLY A 330 -2.36 9.18 32.92
C GLY A 330 -2.93 9.43 31.52
N MET A 331 -2.52 8.67 30.49
CA MET A 331 -3.12 8.73 29.16
C MET A 331 -4.16 7.62 28.95
N TRP A 332 -5.27 7.99 28.33
CA TRP A 332 -6.35 7.07 27.98
C TRP A 332 -6.17 6.48 26.58
N HIS A 333 -6.77 5.31 26.37
CA HIS A 333 -6.79 4.62 25.09
C HIS A 333 -7.66 5.33 24.05
N GLY A 334 -7.22 5.27 22.80
CA GLY A 334 -8.05 5.57 21.64
C GLY A 334 -9.13 4.50 21.45
N ARG A 335 -10.27 4.92 20.90
CA ARG A 335 -11.49 4.09 20.75
C ARG A 335 -11.68 3.49 19.37
N HIS A 336 -10.98 4.04 18.40
CA HIS A 336 -11.19 3.75 16.99
C HIS A 336 -9.85 3.38 16.37
N TYR A 337 -9.87 2.36 15.51
CA TYR A 337 -8.76 2.15 14.59
C TYR A 337 -8.63 3.38 13.70
N ASN A 338 -7.39 3.79 13.44
CA ASN A 338 -7.13 5.03 12.72
C ASN A 338 -6.99 4.72 11.22
N LEU A 339 -8.05 5.02 10.46
CA LEU A 339 -8.11 4.83 9.01
C LEU A 339 -8.56 6.14 8.35
N GLN A 340 -7.72 6.70 7.48
CA GLN A 340 -8.00 7.95 6.79
C GLN A 340 -7.63 7.86 5.31
N ARG A 341 -8.14 8.77 4.49
CA ARG A 341 -7.66 9.00 3.11
C ARG A 341 -6.92 10.33 3.04
N VAL A 342 -5.65 10.30 2.66
CA VAL A 342 -4.77 11.48 2.55
C VAL A 342 -4.24 11.54 1.13
N CYS A 343 -4.44 12.64 0.41
CA CYS A 343 -4.04 12.74 -1.01
C CYS A 343 -4.58 11.60 -1.89
N GLY A 344 -5.79 11.10 -1.62
CA GLY A 344 -6.35 9.95 -2.31
C GLY A 344 -5.75 8.58 -1.92
N VAL A 345 -4.91 8.53 -0.88
CA VAL A 345 -4.25 7.30 -0.38
C VAL A 345 -4.91 6.86 0.93
N GLU A 346 -5.39 5.62 0.99
CA GLU A 346 -5.84 5.01 2.24
C GLU A 346 -4.65 4.70 3.18
N VAL A 347 -4.66 5.32 4.36
CA VAL A 347 -3.62 5.18 5.39
C VAL A 347 -4.19 4.56 6.66
N ALA A 348 -3.46 3.59 7.21
CA ALA A 348 -3.69 3.07 8.56
C ALA A 348 -2.62 3.62 9.50
N MET A 349 -2.99 4.02 10.72
CA MET A 349 -2.03 4.55 11.68
C MET A 349 -2.10 3.80 13.02
N GLY A 350 -0.92 3.41 13.51
CA GLY A 350 -0.72 2.92 14.87
C GLY A 350 0.47 3.64 15.48
N VAL A 351 0.37 4.03 16.74
CA VAL A 351 1.37 4.85 17.41
C VAL A 351 2.21 3.99 18.35
N CYS A 352 3.52 3.96 18.13
CA CYS A 352 4.52 3.38 19.03
C CYS A 352 4.17 1.97 19.52
N HIS A 353 3.60 1.85 20.73
CA HIS A 353 3.22 0.57 21.32
C HIS A 353 2.19 -0.22 20.49
N ASP A 354 1.38 0.46 19.67
CA ASP A 354 0.42 -0.16 18.75
C ASP A 354 1.08 -1.15 17.77
N ILE A 355 2.40 -1.04 17.52
CA ILE A 355 3.12 -1.99 16.67
C ILE A 355 3.06 -3.44 17.16
N LYS A 356 2.81 -3.65 18.46
CA LYS A 356 2.70 -4.99 19.07
C LYS A 356 1.34 -5.65 18.83
N TYR A 357 0.36 -4.91 18.32
CA TYR A 357 -1.04 -5.31 18.22
C TYR A 357 -1.43 -5.47 16.75
N SER A 358 -1.37 -6.70 16.24
CA SER A 358 -1.61 -6.99 14.83
C SER A 358 -3.01 -6.57 14.36
N ASP A 359 -4.01 -6.58 15.24
CA ASP A 359 -5.38 -6.13 14.95
C ASP A 359 -5.46 -4.64 14.58
N THR A 360 -4.59 -3.80 15.15
CA THR A 360 -4.51 -2.36 14.81
C THR A 360 -4.19 -2.14 13.34
N TRP A 361 -3.31 -2.98 12.78
CA TRP A 361 -2.80 -2.85 11.42
C TRP A 361 -3.61 -3.68 10.43
N CYS A 362 -3.89 -4.94 10.78
CA CYS A 362 -4.67 -5.87 9.97
C CYS A 362 -6.03 -5.26 9.60
N THR A 363 -6.71 -4.60 10.55
CA THR A 363 -8.03 -3.99 10.29
C THR A 363 -7.94 -2.90 9.22
N GLY A 364 -6.95 -2.01 9.32
CA GLY A 364 -6.75 -0.93 8.34
C GLY A 364 -6.32 -1.43 6.96
N VAL A 365 -5.38 -2.38 6.90
CA VAL A 365 -4.91 -2.99 5.65
C VAL A 365 -6.04 -3.77 4.96
N MET A 366 -6.84 -4.52 5.72
CA MET A 366 -8.04 -5.20 5.22
C MET A 366 -9.16 -4.26 4.79
N ALA A 367 -9.19 -3.05 5.35
CA ALA A 367 -10.10 -1.99 4.92
C ALA A 367 -9.64 -1.26 3.65
N GLY A 368 -8.43 -1.55 3.15
CA GLY A 368 -7.91 -0.96 1.90
C GLY A 368 -6.68 -0.09 2.06
N ALA A 369 -6.15 0.08 3.28
CA ALA A 369 -4.92 0.85 3.47
C ALA A 369 -3.75 0.24 2.68
N ARG A 370 -2.94 1.11 2.09
CA ARG A 370 -1.68 0.73 1.40
C ARG A 370 -0.44 1.31 2.08
N LEU A 371 -0.66 2.23 3.01
CA LEU A 371 0.38 2.89 3.76
C LEU A 371 0.06 2.79 5.26
N CYS A 372 0.92 2.10 6.00
CA CYS A 372 0.89 2.00 7.45
C CYS A 372 1.84 3.04 8.05
N LEU A 373 1.29 4.01 8.78
CA LEU A 373 2.04 5.09 9.42
C LEU A 373 2.32 4.72 10.87
N HIS A 374 3.59 4.64 11.22
CA HIS A 374 4.05 4.27 12.56
C HIS A 374 4.92 5.38 13.19
N PRO A 375 4.29 6.47 13.67
CA PRO A 375 4.97 7.42 14.55
C PRO A 375 5.31 6.73 15.89
N ALA A 376 6.56 6.85 16.32
CA ALA A 376 7.09 6.20 17.52
C ALA A 376 8.00 7.14 18.33
N ALA A 377 8.07 6.87 19.63
CA ALA A 377 9.05 7.46 20.54
C ALA A 377 9.54 6.37 21.50
N GLY A 378 10.09 5.29 20.92
CA GLY A 378 10.46 4.06 21.61
C GLY A 378 11.82 4.10 22.31
N GLY A 379 12.47 5.26 22.35
CA GLY A 379 13.84 5.44 22.83
C GLY A 379 14.90 5.16 21.75
N THR A 380 16.16 5.38 22.12
CA THR A 380 17.30 5.25 21.20
C THR A 380 17.57 3.78 20.87
N PRO A 381 17.59 3.39 19.58
CA PRO A 381 18.03 2.05 19.18
C PRO A 381 19.42 1.71 19.73
N ALA A 382 19.65 0.44 20.02
CA ALA A 382 20.94 -0.06 20.49
C ALA A 382 21.36 -1.30 19.69
N GLY A 383 22.66 -1.45 19.48
CA GLY A 383 23.25 -2.51 18.66
C GLY A 383 23.72 -2.03 17.29
N THR A 384 24.01 -3.00 16.42
CA THR A 384 24.47 -2.71 15.07
C THR A 384 23.34 -2.22 14.18
N ILE A 385 23.66 -1.40 13.18
CA ILE A 385 22.68 -0.89 12.23
C ILE A 385 21.97 -2.04 11.49
N ASP A 386 22.67 -3.12 11.15
CA ASP A 386 22.06 -4.26 10.45
C ASP A 386 21.06 -5.03 11.35
N GLU A 387 21.35 -5.21 12.64
CA GLU A 387 20.42 -5.81 13.60
C GLU A 387 19.15 -4.96 13.77
N ILE A 388 19.29 -3.63 13.82
CA ILE A 388 18.15 -2.71 13.92
C ILE A 388 17.31 -2.76 12.64
N ARG A 389 17.95 -2.76 11.46
CA ARG A 389 17.25 -2.88 10.17
C ARG A 389 16.47 -4.19 10.06
N GLN A 390 17.07 -5.30 10.51
CA GLN A 390 16.41 -6.60 10.54
C GLN A 390 15.24 -6.61 11.51
N THR A 391 15.44 -6.16 12.76
CA THR A 391 14.39 -6.09 13.79
C THR A 391 13.20 -5.25 13.31
N ASN A 392 13.46 -4.08 12.74
CA ASN A 392 12.39 -3.25 12.20
C ASN A 392 11.69 -3.94 11.02
N THR A 393 12.40 -4.66 10.15
CA THR A 393 11.79 -5.38 9.04
C THR A 393 10.87 -6.51 9.52
N ASP A 394 11.24 -7.20 10.60
CA ASP A 394 10.47 -8.32 11.17
C ASP A 394 9.21 -7.82 11.89
N VAL A 395 9.32 -6.71 12.61
CA VAL A 395 8.20 -6.09 13.34
C VAL A 395 7.18 -5.49 12.37
N HIS A 396 7.63 -4.92 11.26
CA HIS A 396 6.76 -4.44 10.18
C HIS A 396 6.41 -5.62 9.26
N SER A 397 5.49 -6.44 9.77
CA SER A 397 4.99 -7.72 9.24
C SER A 397 4.98 -7.79 7.70
N PRO A 398 5.80 -8.65 7.07
CA PRO A 398 5.72 -8.92 5.63
C PRO A 398 4.39 -9.56 5.22
N GLU A 399 3.65 -10.14 6.17
CA GLU A 399 2.34 -10.75 5.93
C GLU A 399 1.26 -9.70 5.61
N MET A 400 1.48 -8.44 6.00
CA MET A 400 0.64 -7.32 5.61
C MET A 400 1.26 -6.64 4.39
N ASP A 401 0.78 -6.98 3.18
CA ASP A 401 1.26 -6.49 1.88
C ASP A 401 0.92 -4.99 1.68
N ALA A 402 1.52 -4.14 2.53
CA ALA A 402 1.41 -2.69 2.61
C ALA A 402 2.80 -2.05 2.81
N PHE A 403 2.93 -0.77 2.47
CA PHE A 403 4.11 0.01 2.82
C PHE A 403 4.07 0.41 4.28
N TRP A 404 5.23 0.46 4.94
CA TRP A 404 5.34 0.91 6.33
C TRP A 404 6.25 2.12 6.44
N VAL A 405 5.80 3.14 7.16
CA VAL A 405 6.57 4.36 7.42
C VAL A 405 6.81 4.45 8.91
N HIS A 406 8.00 4.03 9.33
CA HIS A 406 8.41 4.07 10.73
C HIS A 406 9.21 5.34 11.00
N VAL A 407 8.73 6.14 11.96
CA VAL A 407 9.40 7.37 12.37
C VAL A 407 9.57 7.39 13.87
N ASN A 408 10.80 7.23 14.34
CA ASN A 408 11.14 7.24 15.75
C ASN A 408 11.91 8.51 16.10
N ASP A 409 11.56 9.19 17.19
CA ASP A 409 12.16 10.47 17.60
C ASP A 409 13.68 10.36 17.84
N ALA A 410 14.12 9.29 18.50
CA ALA A 410 15.50 9.02 18.87
C ALA A 410 16.32 8.33 17.75
N GLY A 411 15.61 7.88 16.72
CA GLY A 411 16.11 7.53 15.39
C GLY A 411 15.95 6.08 14.96
N GLY A 412 16.60 5.71 13.86
CA GLY A 412 16.35 4.43 13.19
C GLY A 412 15.09 4.42 12.31
N SER A 413 14.73 5.56 11.74
CA SER A 413 13.53 5.72 10.92
C SER A 413 13.73 5.23 9.47
N ALA A 414 12.69 4.63 8.89
CA ALA A 414 12.75 4.13 7.51
C ALA A 414 11.37 3.88 6.91
N ILE A 415 11.33 3.84 5.57
CA ILE A 415 10.18 3.39 4.78
C ILE A 415 10.46 1.98 4.30
N TYR A 416 9.52 1.07 4.51
CA TYR A 416 9.61 -0.34 4.14
C TYR A 416 8.63 -0.68 3.02
N TYR A 417 9.11 -1.42 2.02
CA TYR A 417 8.33 -2.07 0.97
C TYR A 417 7.53 -3.26 1.54
N PRO A 418 6.35 -3.55 0.96
CA PRO A 418 5.54 -4.69 1.34
C PRO A 418 6.31 -6.01 1.26
N ARG A 419 7.09 -6.20 0.18
CA ARG A 419 7.87 -7.41 -0.09
C ARG A 419 9.16 -7.11 -0.84
N THR A 420 10.10 -8.05 -0.81
CA THR A 420 11.22 -8.06 -1.74
C THR A 420 10.73 -8.35 -3.15
N THR A 421 11.51 -7.91 -4.13
CA THR A 421 11.24 -8.09 -5.55
C THR A 421 12.54 -8.44 -6.25
N ALA A 422 12.51 -8.89 -7.50
CA ALA A 422 13.75 -9.11 -8.26
C ALA A 422 14.61 -7.82 -8.33
N ARG A 423 13.96 -6.64 -8.28
CA ARG A 423 14.60 -5.32 -8.29
C ARG A 423 14.96 -4.79 -6.90
N LEU A 424 14.37 -5.33 -5.84
CA LEU A 424 14.51 -4.88 -4.45
C LEU A 424 14.88 -6.08 -3.57
N GLN A 425 16.18 -6.29 -3.41
CA GLN A 425 16.74 -7.38 -2.60
C GLN A 425 16.54 -7.14 -1.09
N GLU A 426 16.28 -5.90 -0.69
CA GLU A 426 15.94 -5.50 0.67
C GLU A 426 14.57 -4.83 0.70
N ARG A 427 13.84 -4.96 1.81
CA ARG A 427 12.54 -4.29 2.01
C ARG A 427 12.66 -2.82 2.36
N ILE A 428 13.84 -2.22 2.43
CA ILE A 428 13.98 -0.81 2.84
C ILE A 428 13.99 0.08 1.59
N ALA A 429 12.95 0.91 1.45
CA ALA A 429 12.84 1.89 0.36
C ALA A 429 13.80 3.06 0.56
N VAL A 430 13.83 3.59 1.78
CA VAL A 430 14.74 4.66 2.22
C VAL A 430 14.87 4.60 3.74
N ALA A 431 16.01 5.01 4.26
CA ALA A 431 16.25 5.15 5.69
C ALA A 431 16.91 6.50 6.00
N THR A 432 16.73 6.99 7.23
CA THR A 432 17.50 8.12 7.75
C THR A 432 18.99 7.76 7.84
N LYS A 433 19.87 8.76 7.78
CA LYS A 433 21.33 8.51 7.63
C LYS A 433 21.93 7.76 8.82
N ASP A 434 21.35 7.92 10.00
CA ASP A 434 21.72 7.20 11.22
C ASP A 434 21.47 5.69 11.14
N LEU A 435 20.64 5.21 10.21
CA LEU A 435 20.38 3.80 9.93
C LEU A 435 21.08 3.32 8.65
N THR A 436 22.19 3.96 8.26
CA THR A 436 22.98 3.61 7.07
C THR A 436 24.47 3.65 7.36
N LYS A 437 25.29 3.21 6.40
CA LYS A 437 26.76 3.38 6.42
C LYS A 437 27.24 4.84 6.49
N HIS A 438 26.35 5.82 6.36
CA HIS A 438 26.66 7.23 6.57
C HIS A 438 26.69 7.62 8.05
N ASN A 439 26.26 6.73 8.96
CA ASN A 439 26.40 6.94 10.39
C ASN A 439 27.90 6.96 10.77
N PRO A 440 28.39 7.99 11.49
CA PRO A 440 29.79 8.07 11.92
C PRO A 440 30.23 6.92 12.83
N SER A 441 29.30 6.21 13.46
CA SER A 441 29.58 5.08 14.36
C SER A 441 29.50 3.71 13.68
N TYR A 442 29.27 3.66 12.35
CA TYR A 442 29.10 2.40 11.62
C TYR A 442 30.22 1.38 11.91
N PRO A 443 29.90 0.11 12.22
CA PRO A 443 28.58 -0.53 12.08
C PRO A 443 27.60 -0.30 13.24
N GLU A 444 28.05 0.32 14.32
CA GLU A 444 27.21 0.61 15.49
C GLU A 444 26.26 1.79 15.22
N TYR A 445 25.10 1.74 15.86
CA TYR A 445 24.16 2.84 15.81
C TYR A 445 24.57 4.00 16.72
N ALA A 446 24.42 5.22 16.22
CA ALA A 446 24.43 6.45 17.01
C ALA A 446 23.39 7.44 16.46
N SER A 447 22.63 8.09 17.36
CA SER A 447 21.65 9.11 16.94
C SER A 447 22.34 10.30 16.28
N MET A 448 21.77 10.78 15.18
CA MET A 448 22.28 11.93 14.42
C MET A 448 21.37 13.18 14.53
N GLY A 449 20.48 13.21 15.53
CA GLY A 449 19.51 14.29 15.72
C GLY A 449 18.47 14.36 14.61
N ASP A 450 18.18 15.57 14.12
CA ASP A 450 17.16 15.79 13.10
C ASP A 450 17.57 15.17 11.77
N GLN A 451 16.74 14.27 11.23
CA GLN A 451 17.01 13.57 9.98
C GLN A 451 15.80 13.62 9.06
N PHE A 452 16.09 13.76 7.76
CA PHE A 452 15.11 13.72 6.68
C PHE A 452 15.45 12.57 5.73
N ALA A 453 14.43 11.78 5.40
CA ALA A 453 14.49 10.74 4.39
C ALA A 453 13.15 10.73 3.64
N HIS A 454 13.16 10.38 2.36
CA HIS A 454 11.93 10.32 1.57
C HIS A 454 12.08 9.37 0.39
N ALA A 455 10.95 8.84 -0.07
CA ALA A 455 10.88 8.00 -1.25
C ALA A 455 9.60 8.28 -2.02
N ARG A 456 9.70 8.27 -3.34
CA ARG A 456 8.54 8.13 -4.20
C ARG A 456 8.25 6.64 -4.35
N ILE A 457 7.09 6.21 -3.88
CA ILE A 457 6.66 4.80 -3.89
C ILE A 457 5.53 4.62 -4.89
N ARG A 458 5.47 3.45 -5.52
CA ARG A 458 4.29 3.03 -6.30
C ARG A 458 3.33 2.32 -5.36
N LEU A 459 2.20 2.95 -5.05
CA LEU A 459 1.22 2.41 -4.10
C LEU A 459 0.70 1.03 -4.50
N TYR A 460 0.58 0.80 -5.82
CA TYR A 460 0.13 -0.48 -6.33
C TYR A 460 1.15 -1.61 -6.16
N ASP A 461 2.38 -1.39 -5.73
CA ASP A 461 3.25 -2.51 -5.32
C ASP A 461 2.71 -3.27 -4.10
N ALA A 462 1.84 -2.63 -3.32
CA ALA A 462 1.05 -3.23 -2.25
C ALA A 462 -0.34 -3.58 -2.79
N THR A 463 -0.69 -4.86 -2.74
CA THR A 463 -2.05 -5.35 -3.04
C THR A 463 -2.95 -5.34 -1.79
N GLY A 464 -2.37 -5.13 -0.60
CA GLY A 464 -3.05 -5.23 0.67
C GLY A 464 -3.26 -6.67 1.14
N CYS A 465 -3.81 -6.80 2.33
CA CYS A 465 -4.29 -8.07 2.87
C CYS A 465 -5.80 -7.95 2.97
N TYR A 466 -6.56 -8.65 2.15
CA TYR A 466 -8.02 -8.68 2.28
C TYR A 466 -8.42 -9.80 3.26
N PRO A 467 -9.59 -9.71 3.91
CA PRO A 467 -10.04 -10.73 4.84
C PRO A 467 -9.90 -12.11 4.20
N LEU A 468 -9.10 -12.98 4.86
CA LEU A 468 -8.82 -14.34 4.42
C LEU A 468 -10.12 -15.05 4.03
N ARG A 469 -10.01 -16.00 3.11
CA ARG A 469 -11.14 -16.82 2.61
C ARG A 469 -12.05 -17.38 3.70
N THR A 470 -11.55 -17.62 4.91
CA THR A 470 -12.32 -18.05 6.08
C THR A 470 -13.37 -17.01 6.53
N LEU A 471 -13.07 -15.72 6.43
CA LEU A 471 -14.04 -14.63 6.66
C LEU A 471 -15.00 -14.47 5.48
N ARG A 472 -14.51 -14.71 4.26
CA ARG A 472 -15.31 -14.69 3.03
C ARG A 472 -16.29 -15.87 2.92
N ALA A 473 -15.97 -17.03 3.47
CA ALA A 473 -16.85 -18.21 3.45
C ALA A 473 -18.01 -18.13 4.46
N GLY A 474 -18.04 -17.13 5.36
CA GLY A 474 -19.05 -17.00 6.40
C GLY A 474 -19.63 -15.60 6.49
N SER A 475 -20.91 -15.45 6.09
CA SER A 475 -21.64 -14.17 6.16
C SER A 475 -21.56 -13.51 7.54
N LYS A 476 -21.68 -14.30 8.62
CA LYS A 476 -21.63 -13.79 10.00
C LYS A 476 -20.25 -13.28 10.43
N ALA A 477 -19.17 -13.95 10.01
CA ALA A 477 -17.82 -13.53 10.36
C ALA A 477 -17.45 -12.24 9.62
N TYR A 478 -17.80 -12.16 8.34
CA TYR A 478 -17.72 -10.93 7.55
C TYR A 478 -18.54 -9.80 8.18
N GLU A 479 -19.81 -10.03 8.55
CA GLU A 479 -20.67 -9.03 9.19
C GLU A 479 -20.10 -8.51 10.52
N CYS A 480 -19.51 -9.38 11.33
CA CYS A 480 -18.83 -8.97 12.55
C CYS A 480 -17.60 -8.13 12.23
N TRP A 481 -16.76 -8.58 11.30
CA TRP A 481 -15.55 -7.88 10.90
C TRP A 481 -15.85 -6.51 10.27
N SER A 482 -16.82 -6.41 9.37
CA SER A 482 -17.20 -5.16 8.70
C SER A 482 -17.74 -4.12 9.66
N LYS A 483 -18.18 -4.51 10.86
CA LYS A 483 -18.59 -3.59 11.93
C LYS A 483 -17.41 -3.06 12.76
N LEU A 484 -16.25 -3.72 12.69
CA LEU A 484 -15.02 -3.29 13.37
C LEU A 484 -14.23 -2.26 12.54
N ILE A 485 -14.42 -2.25 11.23
CA ILE A 485 -13.78 -1.29 10.33
C ILE A 485 -14.52 0.05 10.45
N PRO A 486 -13.83 1.12 10.88
CA PRO A 486 -14.40 2.46 10.81
C PRO A 486 -14.49 2.93 9.35
N ASP A 487 -15.40 3.85 9.08
CA ASP A 487 -15.46 4.50 7.77
C ASP A 487 -14.12 5.19 7.46
N ILE A 488 -13.66 5.10 6.21
CA ILE A 488 -12.47 5.84 5.77
C ILE A 488 -12.84 7.32 5.75
N VAL A 489 -12.23 8.10 6.65
CA VAL A 489 -12.46 9.54 6.72
C VAL A 489 -11.49 10.25 5.77
N ASP A 490 -12.01 11.03 4.83
CA ASP A 490 -11.18 11.84 3.95
C ASP A 490 -10.57 12.99 4.74
N VAL A 491 -9.25 13.14 4.66
CA VAL A 491 -8.57 14.25 5.31
C VAL A 491 -8.96 15.57 4.67
N ASP A 492 -9.41 15.61 3.42
CA ASP A 492 -9.88 16.83 2.76
C ASP A 492 -11.36 17.13 3.04
N ALA A 493 -12.11 16.23 3.68
CA ALA A 493 -13.50 16.50 4.04
C ALA A 493 -13.57 17.64 5.07
N ASP A 494 -14.54 18.54 4.91
CA ASP A 494 -14.88 19.51 5.95
C ASP A 494 -15.32 18.74 7.20
N VAL A 495 -14.53 18.85 8.28
CA VAL A 495 -14.88 18.27 9.57
C VAL A 495 -15.79 19.28 10.27
N PRO A 496 -17.04 18.94 10.61
CA PRO A 496 -17.84 19.78 11.49
C PRO A 496 -17.12 19.90 12.85
N GLU A 497 -16.94 21.14 13.33
CA GLU A 497 -16.32 21.43 14.64
C GLU A 497 -17.01 20.74 15.82
#